data_AF-A0A0F9GAU8-F1
#
_entry.id   AF-A0A0F9GAU8-F1
#
_cell.length_a   1.000
_cell.length_b   1.000
_cell.length_c   1.000
_cell.angle_alpha   90.00
_cell.angle_beta   90.00
_cell.angle_gamma   90.00
#
_symmetry.space_group_name_H-M   'P 1'
#
loop_
_entity.id
_entity.type
_entity.pdbx_description
1 polymer ?
#
loop_
_entity_poly.entity_id
_entity_poly.type
_entity_poly.pdbx_seq_one_letter_code
_entity_poly.pdbx_strand_id
1 'polypeptide(L)' 'MASLQIPIDAPFVPDHIEVEAEPVLADASIRQDAGIKLVIWWVRPDGTERGINQFISEDELHG' A
#
# COMPACT_ATOMS: atom_id res chain seq x y z
N MET A 1 14.43 -12.70 -7.22
CA MET A 1 13.62 -11.49 -6.98
C MET A 1 12.43 -11.94 -6.14
N ALA A 2 12.29 -11.43 -4.91
CA ALA A 2 11.16 -11.79 -4.05
C ALA A 2 9.95 -10.97 -4.52
N SER A 3 8.83 -11.64 -4.82
CA SER A 3 7.54 -10.99 -5.06
C SER A 3 6.82 -10.88 -3.72
N LEU A 4 6.60 -9.66 -3.23
CA LEU A 4 5.76 -9.42 -2.07
C LEU A 4 4.29 -9.51 -2.50
N GLN A 5 3.53 -10.44 -1.92
CA GLN A 5 2.09 -10.52 -2.12
C GLN A 5 1.39 -9.86 -0.94
N ILE A 6 0.73 -8.73 -1.20
CA ILE A 6 -0.04 -8.01 -0.19
C ILE A 6 -1.50 -8.42 -0.37
N PRO A 7 -2.10 -9.18 0.55
CA PRO A 7 -3.51 -9.53 0.46
C PRO A 7 -4.35 -8.26 0.64
N ILE A 8 -5.23 -7.99 -0.33
CA ILE A 8 -6.16 -6.86 -0.28
C ILE A 8 -7.57 -7.42 -0.14
N ASP A 9 -8.22 -7.14 1.00
CA ASP A 9 -9.65 -7.43 1.18
C ASP A 9 -10.48 -6.35 0.48
N ALA A 10 -10.71 -6.53 -0.83
CA ALA A 10 -11.69 -5.73 -1.55
C ALA A 10 -13.10 -6.31 -1.30
N PRO A 11 -14.05 -5.56 -0.71
CA PRO A 11 -15.38 -6.09 -0.38
C PRO A 11 -16.28 -6.34 -1.61
N PHE A 12 -15.75 -6.16 -2.82
CA PHE A 12 -16.39 -6.33 -4.12
C PHE A 12 -15.31 -6.55 -5.20
N VAL A 13 -15.72 -6.94 -6.40
CA VAL A 13 -14.83 -6.99 -7.59
C VAL A 13 -14.76 -5.58 -8.20
N PRO A 14 -13.63 -4.87 -8.09
CA PRO A 14 -13.50 -3.53 -8.64
C PRO A 14 -13.38 -3.55 -10.17
N ASP A 15 -13.84 -2.49 -10.82
CA ASP A 15 -13.69 -2.30 -12.27
C ASP A 15 -12.25 -1.92 -12.62
N HIS A 16 -11.60 -1.17 -11.73
CA HIS A 16 -10.24 -0.69 -11.88
C HIS A 16 -9.54 -0.65 -10.53
N ILE A 17 -8.26 -1.05 -10.50
CA ILE A 17 -7.37 -0.94 -9.35
C ILE A 17 -6.08 -0.28 -9.81
N GLU A 18 -5.64 0.73 -9.06
CA GLU A 18 -4.33 1.35 -9.19
C GLU A 18 -3.55 1.12 -7.90
N VAL A 19 -2.29 0.70 -8.03
CA VAL A 19 -1.40 0.42 -6.89
C VAL A 19 -0.13 1.22 -7.08
N GLU A 20 0.16 2.06 -6.10
CA GLU A 20 1.39 2.85 -6.03
C GLU A 20 2.17 2.46 -4.77
N ALA A 21 3.48 2.25 -4.94
CA ALA A 21 4.39 1.92 -3.85
C ALA A 21 5.56 2.90 -3.87
N GLU A 22 5.65 3.71 -2.82
CA GLU A 22 6.71 4.71 -2.65
C GLU A 22 7.69 4.22 -1.57
N PRO A 23 8.99 4.02 -1.91
CA PRO A 23 9.98 3.74 -0.88
C PRO A 23 10.22 4.98 -0.02
N VAL A 24 10.23 4.78 1.29
CA VAL A 24 10.45 5.83 2.28
C VAL A 24 11.75 5.52 3.01
N LEU A 25 12.65 6.50 3.04
CA LEU A 25 13.89 6.40 3.79
C LEU A 25 13.64 6.73 5.27
N ALA A 26 14.40 6.07 6.15
CA ALA A 26 14.35 6.38 7.57
C ALA A 26 14.80 7.83 7.83
N ASP A 27 14.12 8.51 8.75
CA ASP A 27 14.48 9.83 9.22
C ASP A 27 14.40 9.89 10.76
N ALA A 28 15.59 9.91 11.37
CA ALA A 28 15.75 9.97 12.82
C ALA A 28 15.28 11.29 13.44
N SER A 29 15.20 12.38 12.66
CA SER A 29 14.74 13.68 13.16
C SER A 29 13.24 13.68 13.49
N ILE A 30 12.47 12.85 12.79
CA ILE A 30 11.03 12.67 12.97
C ILE A 30 10.65 11.28 13.49
N ARG A 31 11.64 10.45 13.86
CA ARG A 31 11.45 9.07 14.33
C ARG A 31 10.62 8.24 13.34
N GLN A 32 10.93 8.36 12.05
CA GLN A 32 10.32 7.59 10.98
C GLN A 32 11.25 6.45 10.56
N ASP A 33 10.73 5.23 10.55
CA ASP A 33 11.46 4.07 10.05
C ASP A 33 11.47 4.06 8.51
N ALA A 34 12.43 3.34 7.94
CA ALA A 34 12.42 3.05 6.51
C ALA A 34 11.32 2.04 6.20
N GLY A 35 10.81 2.07 4.96
CA GLY A 35 9.75 1.16 4.56
C GLY A 35 9.16 1.51 3.22
N ILE A 36 7.94 1.01 2.98
CA ILE A 36 7.15 1.29 1.78
C ILE A 36 5.85 1.94 2.21
N LYS A 37 5.53 3.08 1.61
CA LYS A 37 4.20 3.65 1.64
C LYS A 37 3.43 3.10 0.45
N LEU A 38 2.42 2.29 0.75
CA LEU A 38 1.56 1.66 -0.22
C LEU A 38 0.25 2.43 -0.30
N VAL A 39 -0.11 2.86 -1.50
CA VAL A 39 -1.40 3.48 -1.79
C VAL A 39 -2.12 2.60 -2.81
N ILE A 40 -3.30 2.13 -2.42
CA ILE A 40 -4.15 1.31 -3.28
C ILE A 40 -5.43 2.11 -3.52
N TRP A 41 -5.76 2.37 -4.77
CA TRP A 41 -7.00 3.00 -5.19
C TRP A 41 -7.83 2.02 -6.00
N TRP A 42 -9.15 2.05 -5.83
CA TRP A 42 -10.02 1.25 -6.65
C TRP A 42 -11.39 1.90 -6.86
N VAL A 43 -11.98 1.61 -8.02
CA VAL A 43 -13.27 2.16 -8.46
C VAL A 43 -14.33 1.06 -8.46
N ARG A 44 -15.47 1.35 -7.83
CA ARG A 44 -16.66 0.49 -7.86
C ARG A 44 -17.37 0.53 -9.22
N PRO A 45 -18.15 -0.50 -9.56
CA PRO A 45 -19.06 -0.45 -10.71
C PRO A 45 -20.09 0.69 -10.65
N ASP A 46 -20.40 1.20 -9.46
CA ASP A 46 -21.27 2.35 -9.25
C ASP A 46 -20.55 3.72 -9.42
N GLY A 47 -19.25 3.70 -9.74
CA GLY A 47 -18.41 4.89 -9.89
C GLY A 47 -17.82 5.44 -8.59
N THR A 48 -18.10 4.83 -7.43
CA THR A 48 -17.52 5.28 -6.16
C THR A 48 -16.04 4.91 -6.05
N GLU A 49 -15.21 5.88 -5.71
CA GLU A 49 -13.79 5.69 -5.45
C GLU A 49 -13.51 5.39 -3.98
N ARG A 50 -12.57 4.47 -3.73
CA ARG A 50 -12.04 4.13 -2.41
C ARG A 50 -10.54 3.94 -2.51
N GLY A 51 -9.84 4.15 -1.40
CA GLY A 51 -8.43 3.82 -1.31
C GLY A 51 -7.97 3.53 0.10
N ILE A 52 -6.86 2.80 0.20
CA ILE A 52 -6.12 2.55 1.43
C ILE A 52 -4.73 3.16 1.25
N ASN A 53 -4.26 3.85 2.27
CA ASN A 53 -2.88 4.30 2.40
C ASN A 53 -2.30 3.63 3.63
N GLN A 54 -1.32 2.76 3.42
CA GLN A 54 -0.67 1.98 4.47
C GLN A 54 0.84 2.18 4.39
N PHE A 55 1.46 2.44 5.53
CA PHE A 55 2.91 2.35 5.66
C PHE A 55 3.28 0.95 6.16
N ILE A 56 4.24 0.32 5.50
CA ILE A 56 4.79 -0.99 5.86
C ILE A 56 6.27 -0.77 6.16
N SER A 57 6.67 -0.99 7.42
CA SER A 57 8.05 -0.82 7.85
C SER A 57 8.99 -1.85 7.21
N GLU A 58 10.28 -1.54 7.15
CA GLU A 58 11.32 -2.48 6.70
C GLU A 58 11.28 -3.80 7.50
N ASP A 59 11.06 -3.73 8.82
CA ASP A 59 10.90 -4.91 9.67
C ASP A 59 9.74 -5.82 9.23
N GLU A 60 8.58 -5.22 8.91
CA GLU A 60 7.41 -5.95 8.41
C GLU A 60 7.62 -6.52 6.99
N LEU A 61 8.46 -5.88 6.17
CA LEU A 61 8.80 -6.36 4.83
C LEU A 61 9.77 -7.55 4.86
N HIS A 62 10.62 -7.63 5.87
CA HIS A 62 11.63 -8.68 5.99
C HIS A 62 11.14 -9.95 6.69
N GLY A 63 10.11 -9.88 7.53
CA GLY A 63 9.40 -11.04 8.10
C GLY A 63 10.20 -11.85 9.11
#